data_AF-W1XAR5-F1
#
_entry.id   AF-W1XAR5-F1
#
_cell.length_a   1.000
_cell.length_b   1.000
_cell.length_c   1.000
_cell.angle_alpha   90.00
_cell.angle_beta   90.00
_cell.angle_gamma   90.00
#
_symmetry.space_group_name_H-M   'P 1'
#
loop_
_entity.id
_entity.type
_entity.pdbx_description
1 polymer ?
#
loop_
_entity_poly.entity_id
_entity_poly.type
_entity_poly.pdbx_seq_one_letter_code
_entity_poly.pdbx_strand_id
1 'polypeptide(L)'
;IERNKKIAIRGVNGLGKTTLLKTILGLLKPVSGELVKGEFLQVGYFAQEDTPSNSETALDYIWNEYPAMTNAEVRAALARCGLTNEHITSQMRV
;
A
#
# COMPACT_ATOMS: atom_id res chain seq x y z
N ILE A 1 -9.20 17.80 -2.62
CA ILE A 1 -9.93 16.79 -1.81
C ILE A 1 -9.74 17.17 -0.35
N GLU A 2 -10.82 17.27 0.43
CA GLU A 2 -10.74 17.62 1.85
C GLU A 2 -10.31 16.42 2.71
N ARG A 3 -9.78 16.71 3.90
CA ARG A 3 -9.44 15.68 4.89
C ARG A 3 -10.69 14.88 5.30
N ASN A 4 -10.48 13.62 5.67
CA ASN A 4 -11.51 12.67 6.11
C ASN A 4 -12.60 12.32 5.07
N LYS A 5 -12.41 12.65 3.79
CA LYS A 5 -13.28 12.20 2.71
C LYS A 5 -12.86 10.82 2.21
N LYS A 6 -13.83 9.93 2.04
CA LYS A 6 -13.66 8.65 1.34
C LYS A 6 -14.20 8.80 -0.08
N ILE A 7 -13.37 8.52 -1.07
CA ILE A 7 -13.72 8.69 -2.49
C ILE A 7 -13.51 7.36 -3.19
N ALA A 8 -14.48 6.96 -4.01
CA ALA A 8 -14.39 5.79 -4.88
C ALA A 8 -14.30 6.24 -6.34
N ILE A 9 -13.31 5.71 -7.08
CA ILE A 9 -13.16 5.89 -8.53
C ILE A 9 -13.65 4.62 -9.21
N ARG A 10 -14.68 4.72 -10.05
CA ARG A 10 -15.33 3.57 -10.71
C ARG A 10 -15.28 3.73 -12.23
N GLY A 11 -15.20 2.60 -12.92
CA GLY A 11 -15.13 2.55 -14.39
C GLY A 11 -14.63 1.20 -14.87
N VAL A 12 -14.79 0.90 -16.16
CA VAL A 12 -14.34 -0.36 -16.76
C VAL A 12 -12.82 -0.53 -16.72
N ASN A 13 -12.34 -1.76 -16.90
CA ASN A 13 -10.90 -2.03 -17.02
C ASN A 13 -10.34 -1.32 -18.25
N GLY A 14 -9.13 -0.78 -18.14
CA GLY A 14 -8.51 0.01 -19.21
C GLY A 14 -8.91 1.51 -19.25
N LEU A 15 -9.90 1.96 -18.48
CA LEU A 15 -10.33 3.38 -18.45
C LEU A 15 -9.30 4.34 -17.79
N GLY A 16 -8.12 3.83 -17.40
CA GLY A 16 -7.06 4.67 -16.82
C GLY A 16 -7.16 4.93 -15.31
N LYS A 17 -7.94 4.15 -14.55
CA LYS A 17 -8.06 4.31 -13.08
C LYS A 17 -6.70 4.25 -12.37
N THR A 18 -5.89 3.25 -12.68
CA THR A 18 -4.53 3.09 -12.14
C THR A 18 -3.61 4.21 -12.60
N THR A 19 -3.74 4.65 -13.86
CA THR A 19 -2.99 5.78 -14.41
C THR A 19 -3.31 7.08 -13.65
N LEU A 20 -4.59 7.34 -13.38
CA LEU A 20 -5.04 8.49 -12.60
C LEU A 20 -4.47 8.45 -11.17
N LEU A 21 -4.59 7.31 -10.48
CA LEU A 21 -4.02 7.16 -9.13
C LEU A 21 -2.51 7.38 -9.12
N LYS A 22 -1.76 6.74 -10.02
CA LYS A 22 -0.31 6.94 -10.15
C LYS A 22 0.05 8.41 -10.45
N THR A 23 -0.77 9.10 -11.23
CA THR A 23 -0.59 10.53 -11.51
C THR A 23 -0.82 11.38 -10.26
N ILE A 24 -1.90 11.14 -9.51
CA ILE A 24 -2.20 11.83 -8.23
C ILE A 24 -1.08 11.60 -7.20
N LEU A 25 -0.51 10.39 -7.18
CA LEU A 25 0.61 10.04 -6.33
C LEU A 25 1.92 10.70 -6.78
N GLY A 26 1.98 11.26 -7.98
CA GLY A 26 3.21 11.81 -8.59
C GLY A 26 4.16 10.75 -9.15
N LEU A 27 3.71 9.49 -9.22
CA LEU A 27 4.45 8.38 -9.84
C LEU A 27 4.42 8.46 -11.38
N LEU A 28 3.43 9.18 -11.92
CA LEU A 28 3.34 9.54 -13.34
C LEU A 28 3.15 11.05 -13.47
N LYS A 29 3.77 11.66 -14.49
CA LYS A 29 3.55 13.08 -14.79
C LYS A 29 2.17 13.27 -15.44
N PRO A 30 1.43 14.34 -15.11
CA PRO A 30 0.22 14.68 -15.83
C PRO A 30 0.55 15.02 -17.28
N VAL A 31 -0.32 14.63 -18.21
CA VAL A 31 -0.20 15.01 -19.63
C VAL A 31 -0.36 16.53 -19.80
N SER A 32 -1.26 17.13 -19.01
CA SER A 32 -1.50 18.56 -18.95
C SER A 32 -2.12 18.93 -17.59
N GLY A 33 -2.10 20.23 -17.27
CA GLY A 33 -2.56 20.75 -15.99
C GLY A 33 -1.55 20.54 -14.87
N GLU A 34 -2.01 20.74 -13.64
CA GLU A 34 -1.15 20.76 -12.45
C GLU A 34 -1.65 19.81 -11.37
N LEU A 35 -0.69 19.24 -10.63
CA LEU A 35 -0.95 18.43 -9.44
C LEU A 35 -0.51 19.22 -8.21
N VAL A 36 -1.47 19.64 -7.40
CA VAL A 36 -1.22 20.33 -6.13
C VAL A 36 -1.48 19.37 -4.97
N LYS A 37 -0.46 19.14 -4.14
CA LYS A 37 -0.54 18.33 -2.92
C LYS A 37 -0.54 19.25 -1.70
N GLY A 38 -1.19 18.82 -0.62
CA GLY A 38 -1.13 19.53 0.65
C GLY A 38 0.27 19.45 1.27
N GLU A 39 0.71 20.51 1.92
CA GLU A 39 2.08 20.68 2.46
C GLU A 39 2.49 19.56 3.44
N PHE A 40 1.58 19.08 4.28
CA PHE A 40 1.82 18.02 5.27
C PHE A 40 1.12 16.71 4.92
N LEU A 41 1.02 16.38 3.63
CA LEU A 41 0.39 15.16 3.16
C LEU A 41 1.36 13.98 3.23
N GLN A 42 1.08 13.01 4.11
CA GLN A 42 1.68 11.69 4.04
C GLN A 42 0.79 10.75 3.22
N VAL A 43 1.39 10.03 2.29
CA VAL A 43 0.68 9.21 1.31
C VAL A 43 0.99 7.75 1.57
N GLY A 44 -0.06 6.94 1.80
CA GLY A 44 0.01 5.48 1.73
C GLY A 44 -0.61 5.00 0.42
N TYR A 45 0.05 4.09 -0.28
CA TYR A 45 -0.43 3.50 -1.53
C TYR A 45 -0.40 1.99 -1.42
N PHE A 46 -1.56 1.35 -1.62
CA PHE A 46 -1.70 -0.09 -1.69
C PHE A 46 -1.86 -0.49 -3.17
N ALA A 47 -0.81 -1.07 -3.73
CA ALA A 47 -0.78 -1.46 -5.14
C ALA A 47 -1.70 -2.67 -5.39
N GLN A 48 -2.21 -2.78 -6.62
CA GLN A 48 -3.06 -3.90 -7.02
C GLN A 48 -2.27 -5.22 -7.13
N GLU A 49 -0.98 -5.12 -7.47
CA GLU A 49 -0.04 -6.24 -7.50
C GLU A 49 1.25 -5.75 -6.81
N ASP A 50 1.58 -6.38 -5.70
CA ASP A 50 2.95 -6.50 -5.21
C ASP A 50 3.24 -7.99 -5.25
N THR A 51 4.32 -8.40 -5.90
CA THR A 51 4.84 -9.77 -5.79
C THR A 51 5.91 -9.76 -4.70
N PRO A 52 5.57 -10.02 -3.43
CA PRO A 52 6.58 -10.41 -2.47
C PRO A 52 7.27 -11.70 -2.96
N SER A 53 8.51 -11.90 -2.54
CA SER A 53 9.20 -13.16 -2.77
C SER A 53 8.35 -14.31 -2.21
N ASN A 54 8.03 -15.31 -3.03
CA ASN A 54 7.18 -16.46 -2.66
C ASN A 54 7.77 -17.34 -1.52
N SER A 55 8.92 -16.97 -0.98
CA SER A 55 9.64 -17.72 0.05
C SER A 55 9.57 -17.11 1.45
N GLU A 56 9.07 -15.88 1.60
CA GLU A 56 9.08 -15.16 2.89
C GLU A 56 7.72 -15.22 3.61
N THR A 57 7.75 -15.14 4.93
CA THR A 57 6.54 -14.97 5.74
C THR A 57 6.14 -13.49 5.78
N ALA A 58 4.87 -13.20 6.09
CA ALA A 58 4.43 -11.80 6.26
C ALA A 58 5.19 -11.09 7.40
N LEU A 59 5.60 -11.85 8.42
CA LEU A 59 6.45 -11.35 9.50
C LEU A 59 7.82 -10.90 8.98
N ASP A 60 8.51 -11.78 8.25
CA ASP A 60 9.86 -11.51 7.76
C ASP A 60 9.86 -10.34 6.78
N TYR A 61 8.89 -10.31 5.86
CA TYR A 61 8.75 -9.26 4.86
C TYR A 61 8.64 -7.86 5.50
N ILE A 62 7.74 -7.69 6.48
CA ILE A 62 7.58 -6.41 7.15
C ILE A 62 8.75 -6.10 8.07
N TRP A 63 9.32 -7.10 8.75
CA TRP A 63 10.43 -6.85 9.65
C TRP A 63 11.71 -6.44 8.89
N ASN A 64 11.95 -7.02 7.70
CA ASN A 64 13.04 -6.63 6.82
C ASN A 64 12.92 -5.18 6.32
N GLU A 65 11.69 -4.73 6.03
CA GLU A 65 11.42 -3.33 5.62
C GLU A 65 11.52 -2.35 6.80
N TYR A 66 11.18 -2.79 8.01
CA TYR A 66 11.19 -1.96 9.24
C TYR A 66 12.10 -2.56 10.33
N PRO A 67 13.43 -2.60 10.14
CA PRO A 67 14.36 -3.28 11.04
C PRO A 67 14.48 -2.64 12.42
N ALA A 68 14.00 -1.39 12.59
CA ALA A 68 13.94 -0.72 13.88
C ALA A 68 12.83 -1.25 14.79
N MET A 69 11.85 -1.98 14.24
CA MET A 69 10.79 -2.61 15.02
C MET A 69 11.27 -3.93 15.60
N THR A 70 10.82 -4.24 16.81
CA THR A 70 10.92 -5.57 17.40
C THR A 70 9.94 -6.53 16.73
N ASN A 71 10.23 -7.82 16.82
CA ASN A 71 9.35 -8.85 16.28
C ASN A 71 7.92 -8.79 16.89
N ALA A 72 7.80 -8.42 18.17
CA ALA A 72 6.51 -8.23 18.84
C ALA A 72 5.72 -7.05 18.25
N GLU A 73 6.37 -5.94 17.94
CA GLU A 73 5.74 -4.77 17.32
C GLU A 73 5.26 -5.06 15.90
N VAL A 74 6.04 -5.82 15.12
CA VAL A 74 5.63 -6.25 13.77
C VAL A 74 4.43 -7.17 13.84
N ARG A 75 4.44 -8.19 14.72
CA ARG A 75 3.28 -9.07 14.94
C ARG A 75 2.03 -8.29 15.36
N ALA A 76 2.18 -7.33 16.27
CA ALA A 76 1.08 -6.48 16.70
C ALA A 76 0.53 -5.63 15.55
N ALA A 77 1.40 -5.11 14.66
CA ALA A 77 0.97 -4.36 13.48
C ALA A 77 0.20 -5.23 12.48
N LEU A 78 0.71 -6.43 12.17
CA LEU A 78 0.04 -7.38 11.28
C LEU A 78 -1.31 -7.84 11.84
N ALA A 79 -1.40 -8.11 13.15
CA ALA A 79 -2.65 -8.49 13.80
C ALA A 79 -3.72 -7.37 13.71
N ARG A 80 -3.33 -6.08 13.81
CA ARG A 80 -4.26 -4.95 13.64
C ARG A 80 -4.83 -4.86 12.21
N CYS A 81 -4.16 -5.45 11.23
CA CYS A 81 -4.66 -5.57 9.86
C CYS A 81 -5.59 -6.80 9.66
N GLY A 82 -5.89 -7.55 10.72
CA GLY A 82 -6.77 -8.71 10.69
C GLY A 82 -6.07 -10.02 10.31
N LEU A 83 -4.73 -10.06 10.30
CA LEU A 83 -3.98 -11.29 10.03
C LEU A 83 -3.95 -12.19 11.28
N THR A 84 -4.18 -13.48 11.07
CA THR A 84 -4.07 -14.52 12.10
C THR A 84 -2.60 -14.92 12.28
N ASN A 85 -2.30 -15.66 13.36
CA ASN A 85 -0.97 -16.25 13.52
C ASN A 85 -0.56 -17.11 12.32
N GLU A 86 -1.50 -17.88 11.76
CA GLU A 86 -1.26 -18.69 10.57
C GLU A 86 -0.88 -17.83 9.35
N HIS A 87 -1.60 -16.74 9.08
CA HIS A 87 -1.24 -15.80 8.00
C HIS A 87 0.15 -15.18 8.22
N ILE A 88 0.49 -14.87 9.47
CA ILE A 88 1.74 -14.17 9.81
C ILE A 88 2.97 -15.06 9.64
N THR A 89 2.87 -16.34 10.01
CA THR A 89 4.01 -17.28 10.02
C THR A 89 4.09 -18.17 8.79
N SER A 90 3.04 -18.22 7.97
CA SER A 90 3.07 -19.01 6.73
C SER A 90 3.80 -18.25 5.63
N GLN A 91 4.46 -19.01 4.75
CA GLN A 91 5.04 -18.43 3.54
C GLN A 91 3.94 -17.82 2.67
N MET A 92 4.17 -16.61 2.19
CA MET A 92 3.29 -15.96 1.23
C MET A 92 3.46 -16.64 -0.13
N ARG A 93 2.73 -17.72 -0.35
CA ARG A 93 2.65 -18.41 -1.64
C ARG A 93 1.48 -17.82 -2.41
N VAL A 94 1.75 -17.29 -3.60
CA VAL A 94 0.71 -16.87 -4.57
C VAL A 94 0.02 -18.10 -5.15
#